data_AF-A0A928XW78-F1
#
_entry.id   AF-A0A928XW78-F1
#
_cell.length_a   1.000
_cell.length_b   1.000
_cell.length_c   1.000
_cell.angle_alpha   90.00
_cell.angle_beta   90.00
_cell.angle_gamma   90.00
#
_symmetry.space_group_name_H-M   'P 1'
#
loop_
_entity.id
_entity.type
_entity.pdbx_description
1 polymer ?
#
loop_
_entity_poly.entity_id
_entity_poly.type
_entity_poly.pdbx_seq_one_letter_code
_entity_poly.pdbx_strand_id
1 'polypeptide(L)'
;MKTTRLAVHPRAARAFIRSGCLLPIIALVLLWSGGQMIFTAVKNRAPHETTVAEFVAKKPDVEWITFKNATLNLLECAHMERLGNITEVFIPVRGGEEPGGAPVHILMATKDKEIIAAVKDITNSSTSEKAVIEAAARNASKIFMKRDVSGIVRFGIEADSKTRDKLTGLDMNLTKDFVILDEGEKPSLFVGAGLLGLGLLLGLYWIRKAAKEEPTPTPPPLPPNLPPKA
;
A
#
# COMPACT_ATOMS: atom_id res chain seq x y z
N MET A 1 -16.78 -41.05 -42.88
CA MET A 1 -16.64 -40.36 -41.58
C MET A 1 -16.94 -38.88 -41.78
N LYS A 2 -18.05 -38.37 -41.23
CA LYS A 2 -18.47 -36.96 -41.34
C LYS A 2 -18.09 -36.23 -40.05
N THR A 3 -17.21 -35.25 -40.15
CA THR A 3 -16.74 -34.44 -39.02
C THR A 3 -17.70 -33.26 -38.82
N THR A 4 -18.61 -33.39 -37.84
CA THR A 4 -19.52 -32.31 -37.45
C THR A 4 -18.75 -31.28 -36.61
N ARG A 5 -18.44 -30.11 -37.18
CA ARG A 5 -17.90 -28.97 -36.42
C ARG A 5 -19.04 -28.25 -35.71
N LEU A 6 -19.05 -28.31 -34.38
CA LEU A 6 -19.89 -27.49 -33.51
C LEU A 6 -19.41 -26.03 -33.56
N ALA A 7 -20.23 -25.16 -34.14
CA ALA A 7 -20.03 -23.72 -34.10
C ALA A 7 -20.38 -23.19 -32.70
N VAL A 8 -19.37 -22.92 -31.88
CA VAL A 8 -19.53 -22.20 -30.61
C VAL A 8 -19.71 -20.72 -30.94
N HIS A 9 -20.90 -20.17 -30.73
CA HIS A 9 -21.17 -18.74 -30.90
C HIS A 9 -20.73 -17.95 -29.65
N PRO A 10 -19.73 -17.04 -29.74
CA PRO A 10 -19.37 -16.15 -28.65
C PRO A 10 -20.19 -14.85 -28.74
N ARG A 11 -21.49 -14.89 -28.40
CA ARG A 11 -22.33 -13.66 -28.40
C ARG A 11 -22.99 -13.32 -27.06
N ALA A 12 -22.92 -14.18 -26.04
CA ALA A 12 -23.63 -13.95 -24.78
C ALA A 12 -22.87 -13.13 -23.71
N ALA A 13 -21.56 -12.94 -23.83
CA ALA A 13 -20.76 -12.32 -22.76
C ALA A 13 -20.71 -10.78 -22.76
N ARG A 14 -21.24 -10.10 -23.80
CA ARG A 14 -21.13 -8.63 -23.94
C ARG A 14 -22.34 -7.83 -23.46
N ALA A 15 -23.44 -8.47 -23.07
CA ALA A 15 -24.67 -7.77 -22.67
C ALA A 15 -24.76 -7.43 -21.16
N PHE A 16 -23.86 -7.98 -20.33
CA PHE A 16 -23.91 -7.80 -18.87
C PHE A 16 -23.19 -6.53 -18.37
N ILE A 17 -22.41 -5.86 -19.23
CA ILE A 17 -21.84 -4.53 -18.96
C ILE A 17 -22.79 -3.47 -19.53
N ARG A 18 -24.06 -3.51 -19.11
CA ARG A 18 -24.98 -2.39 -19.34
C ARG A 18 -24.66 -1.38 -18.23
N SER A 19 -24.19 -0.20 -18.63
CA SER A 19 -23.45 0.82 -17.85
C SER A 19 -24.08 1.38 -16.54
N GLY A 20 -25.08 0.72 -15.95
CA GLY A 20 -25.75 1.13 -14.71
C GLY A 20 -25.18 0.53 -13.42
N CYS A 21 -24.54 -0.65 -13.46
CA CYS A 21 -24.08 -1.34 -12.23
C CYS A 21 -22.67 -0.97 -11.77
N LEU A 22 -21.84 -0.36 -12.61
CA LEU A 22 -20.45 -0.06 -12.26
C LEU A 22 -20.34 1.10 -11.24
N LEU A 23 -21.20 2.11 -11.38
CA LEU A 23 -21.22 3.26 -10.48
C LEU A 23 -21.55 2.90 -9.01
N PRO A 24 -22.60 2.10 -8.71
CA PRO A 24 -22.87 1.71 -7.33
C PRO A 24 -21.78 0.81 -6.74
N ILE A 25 -21.11 -0.03 -7.54
CA ILE A 25 -19.96 -0.83 -7.08
C ILE A 25 -18.80 0.09 -6.68
N ILE A 26 -18.46 1.08 -7.50
CA ILE A 26 -17.43 2.06 -7.17
C ILE A 26 -17.80 2.84 -5.90
N ALA A 27 -19.04 3.30 -5.79
CA ALA A 27 -19.50 4.02 -4.61
C ALA A 27 -19.39 3.15 -3.35
N LEU A 28 -19.77 1.87 -3.42
CA LEU A 28 -19.63 0.92 -2.31
C LEU A 28 -18.16 0.72 -1.89
N VAL A 29 -17.26 0.54 -2.86
CA VAL A 29 -15.82 0.39 -2.60
C VAL A 29 -15.25 1.64 -1.94
N LEU A 30 -15.62 2.84 -2.40
CA LEU A 30 -15.19 4.10 -1.82
C LEU A 30 -15.72 4.31 -0.38
N LEU A 31 -16.98 3.96 -0.14
CA LEU A 31 -17.57 4.02 1.20
C LEU A 31 -16.89 3.05 2.15
N TRP A 32 -16.64 1.82 1.69
CA TRP A 32 -15.98 0.79 2.48
C TRP A 32 -14.54 1.19 2.81
N SER A 33 -13.74 1.56 1.81
CA SER A 33 -12.34 1.96 2.02
C SER A 33 -12.21 3.24 2.85
N GLY A 34 -13.02 4.26 2.55
CA GLY A 34 -13.10 5.50 3.32
C GLY A 34 -13.47 5.25 4.78
N GLY A 35 -14.47 4.40 5.03
CA GLY A 35 -14.89 4.01 6.37
C GLY A 35 -13.79 3.28 7.14
N GLN A 36 -13.07 2.35 6.49
CA GLN A 36 -11.94 1.65 7.11
C GLN A 36 -10.83 2.63 7.52
N MET A 37 -10.42 3.55 6.63
CA MET A 37 -9.37 4.53 6.97
C MET A 37 -9.77 5.44 8.13
N ILE A 38 -11.02 5.90 8.17
CA ILE A 38 -11.51 6.71 9.30
C ILE A 38 -11.50 5.88 10.59
N PHE A 39 -11.97 4.64 10.55
CA PHE A 39 -11.97 3.75 11.70
C PHE A 39 -10.55 3.51 12.22
N THR A 40 -9.61 3.17 11.34
CA THR A 40 -8.18 3.02 11.65
C THR A 40 -7.62 4.28 12.31
N ALA A 41 -7.87 5.45 11.73
CA ALA A 41 -7.35 6.71 12.26
C ALA A 41 -7.97 7.10 13.61
N VAL A 42 -9.23 6.73 13.85
CA VAL A 42 -9.90 6.93 15.15
C VAL A 42 -9.42 5.92 16.20
N LYS A 43 -9.09 4.69 15.80
CA LYS A 43 -8.53 3.66 16.70
C LYS A 43 -7.09 3.98 17.08
N ASN A 44 -6.32 4.54 16.15
CA ASN A 44 -4.90 4.88 16.31
C ASN A 44 -4.72 6.41 16.38
N ARG A 45 -5.34 7.07 17.37
CA ARG A 45 -5.25 8.54 17.53
C ARG A 45 -3.87 9.05 17.94
N ALA A 46 -3.09 8.19 18.59
CA ALA A 46 -1.75 8.48 19.04
C ALA A 46 -0.84 7.33 18.64
N PRO A 47 0.45 7.61 18.34
CA PRO A 47 1.39 6.55 18.06
C PRO A 47 1.57 5.66 19.29
N HIS A 48 1.57 4.35 19.08
CA HIS A 48 1.90 3.39 20.12
C HIS A 48 3.41 3.42 20.37
N GLU A 49 3.84 3.80 21.57
CA GLU A 49 5.26 3.81 21.91
C GLU A 49 5.70 2.42 22.40
N THR A 50 6.75 1.86 21.80
CA THR A 50 7.35 0.58 22.23
C THR A 50 8.83 0.55 21.89
N THR A 51 9.55 -0.48 22.34
CA THR A 51 10.92 -0.75 21.92
C THR A 51 10.94 -1.81 20.81
N VAL A 52 12.03 -1.87 20.04
CA VAL A 52 12.20 -2.90 19.00
C VAL A 52 12.09 -4.31 19.60
N ALA A 53 12.73 -4.55 20.75
CA ALA A 53 12.69 -5.85 21.43
C ALA A 53 11.27 -6.26 21.85
N GLU A 54 10.49 -5.34 22.41
CA GLU A 54 9.10 -5.60 22.78
C GLU A 54 8.21 -5.88 21.57
N PHE A 55 8.41 -5.14 20.49
CA PHE A 55 7.66 -5.34 19.25
C PHE A 55 7.94 -6.72 18.65
N VAL A 56 9.20 -7.13 18.59
CA VAL A 56 9.57 -8.47 18.09
C VAL A 56 8.97 -9.58 18.97
N ALA A 57 8.93 -9.37 20.29
CA ALA A 57 8.40 -10.34 21.24
C ALA A 57 6.86 -10.46 21.19
N LYS A 58 6.14 -9.33 21.13
CA LYS A 58 4.66 -9.29 21.26
C LYS A 58 3.92 -9.19 19.93
N LYS A 59 4.56 -8.62 18.90
CA LYS A 59 3.99 -8.32 17.57
C LYS A 59 2.60 -7.70 17.65
N PRO A 60 2.46 -6.52 18.30
CA PRO A 60 1.17 -5.86 18.42
C PRO A 60 0.61 -5.52 17.03
N ASP A 61 -0.70 -5.75 16.85
CA ASP A 61 -1.45 -5.37 15.65
C ASP A 61 -1.83 -3.88 15.72
N VAL A 62 -0.80 -3.02 15.61
CA VAL A 62 -0.92 -1.56 15.66
C VAL A 62 -0.36 -0.94 14.39
N GLU A 63 -1.10 0.02 13.82
CA GLU A 63 -0.74 0.67 12.56
C GLU A 63 0.22 1.83 12.74
N TRP A 64 0.05 2.65 13.78
CA TRP A 64 0.92 3.80 14.01
C TRP A 64 1.77 3.58 15.25
N ILE A 65 3.09 3.48 15.06
CA ILE A 65 4.02 3.07 16.12
C ILE A 65 5.21 4.02 16.22
N THR A 66 5.76 4.14 17.43
CA THR A 66 7.03 4.85 17.69
C THR A 66 7.98 3.92 18.42
N PHE A 67 9.09 3.60 17.77
CA PHE A 67 10.18 2.83 18.35
C PHE A 67 11.12 3.74 19.13
N LYS A 68 11.23 3.51 20.44
CA LYS A 68 12.13 4.25 21.32
C LYS A 68 13.56 3.72 21.24
N ASN A 69 14.53 4.64 21.26
CA ASN A 69 15.97 4.30 21.26
C ASN A 69 16.37 3.35 20.11
N ALA A 70 15.77 3.52 18.94
CA ALA A 70 16.06 2.68 17.80
C ALA A 70 17.45 3.02 17.24
N THR A 71 18.16 1.98 16.82
CA THR A 71 19.43 2.10 16.10
C THR A 71 19.17 1.89 14.62
N LEU A 72 19.67 2.82 13.81
CA LEU A 72 19.59 2.78 12.35
C LEU A 72 21.00 2.65 11.79
N ASN A 73 21.20 1.70 10.88
CA ASN A 73 22.47 1.50 10.19
C ASN A 73 22.30 1.75 8.68
N LEU A 74 22.82 2.88 8.18
CA LEU A 74 22.76 3.20 6.75
C LEU A 74 23.67 2.32 5.90
N LEU A 75 24.69 1.68 6.47
CA LEU A 75 25.55 0.77 5.70
C LEU A 75 24.83 -0.52 5.31
N GLU A 76 23.81 -0.91 6.10
CA GLU A 76 22.97 -2.07 5.83
C GLU A 76 21.65 -1.68 5.15
N CYS A 77 21.55 -0.47 4.57
CA CYS A 77 20.33 -0.04 3.92
C CYS A 77 20.18 -0.63 2.50
N ALA A 78 18.94 -0.70 2.05
CA ALA A 78 18.60 -0.88 0.65
C ALA A 78 17.92 0.39 0.13
N HIS A 79 17.87 0.56 -1.19
CA HIS A 79 17.20 1.69 -1.79
C HIS A 79 16.43 1.31 -3.04
N MET A 80 15.38 2.07 -3.32
CA MET A 80 14.60 1.94 -4.54
C MET A 80 14.92 3.11 -5.46
N GLU A 81 15.19 2.79 -6.71
CA GLU A 81 15.45 3.77 -7.76
C GLU A 81 14.29 3.83 -8.76
N ARG A 82 14.02 5.05 -9.23
CA ARG A 82 13.13 5.32 -10.36
C ARG A 82 13.82 6.29 -11.29
N LEU A 83 14.01 5.90 -12.55
CA LEU A 83 14.67 6.71 -13.57
C LEU A 83 16.07 7.21 -13.13
N GLY A 84 16.86 6.33 -12.50
CA GLY A 84 18.21 6.63 -12.03
C GLY A 84 18.30 7.54 -10.80
N ASN A 85 17.17 7.81 -10.13
CA ASN A 85 17.13 8.58 -8.90
C ASN A 85 16.62 7.71 -7.75
N ILE A 86 17.31 7.77 -6.62
CA ILE A 86 16.87 7.14 -5.37
C ILE A 86 15.60 7.85 -4.89
N THR A 87 14.49 7.12 -4.81
CA THR A 87 13.19 7.65 -4.40
C THR A 87 12.82 7.30 -2.97
N GLU A 88 13.38 6.20 -2.45
CA GLU A 88 13.06 5.65 -1.14
C GLU A 88 14.24 4.82 -0.63
N VAL A 89 14.52 4.90 0.66
CA VAL A 89 15.59 4.15 1.34
C VAL A 89 14.95 3.30 2.43
N PHE A 90 15.35 2.03 2.51
CA PHE A 90 14.93 1.05 3.50
C PHE A 90 16.08 0.78 4.46
N ILE A 91 15.93 1.18 5.72
CA ILE A 91 16.99 1.10 6.73
C ILE A 91 16.57 0.08 7.80
N PRO A 92 17.42 -0.92 8.11
CA PRO A 92 17.19 -1.80 9.26
C PRO A 92 17.03 -1.01 10.55
N VAL A 93 15.95 -1.30 11.28
CA VAL A 93 15.70 -0.76 12.62
C VAL A 93 16.02 -1.84 13.64
N ARG A 94 17.01 -1.58 14.48
CA ARG A 94 17.46 -2.50 15.52
C ARG A 94 17.27 -1.93 16.92
N GLY A 95 17.28 -2.82 17.91
CA GLY A 95 17.39 -2.45 19.31
C GLY A 95 18.75 -1.83 19.63
N GLY A 96 18.82 -1.06 20.72
CA GLY A 96 20.03 -0.36 21.17
C GLY A 96 21.29 -1.23 21.35
N GLU A 97 21.11 -2.52 21.64
CA GLU A 97 22.16 -3.47 21.99
C GLU A 97 22.27 -4.65 21.02
N GLU A 98 21.50 -4.67 19.93
CA GLU A 98 21.54 -5.78 18.99
C GLU A 98 22.84 -5.75 18.16
N PRO A 99 23.58 -6.87 18.09
CA PRO A 99 24.80 -6.95 17.31
C PRO A 99 24.53 -6.78 15.81
N GLY A 100 25.52 -6.22 15.11
CA GLY A 100 25.52 -6.17 13.65
C GLY A 100 25.36 -7.57 13.05
N GLY A 101 24.44 -7.72 12.10
CA GLY A 101 24.15 -9.00 11.44
C GLY A 101 23.03 -9.83 12.08
N ALA A 102 22.43 -9.37 13.19
CA ALA A 102 21.19 -9.99 13.71
C ALA A 102 20.06 -9.92 12.66
N PRO A 103 19.14 -10.92 12.63
CA PRO A 103 18.02 -10.93 11.70
C PRO A 103 17.18 -9.65 11.80
N VAL A 104 16.84 -9.07 10.66
CA VAL A 104 16.13 -7.79 10.59
C VAL A 104 14.63 -8.04 10.56
N HIS A 105 13.96 -7.64 11.64
CA HIS A 105 12.51 -7.74 11.79
C HIS A 105 11.75 -6.49 11.32
N ILE A 106 12.41 -5.33 11.32
CA ILE A 106 11.78 -4.04 11.03
C ILE A 106 12.66 -3.28 10.03
N LEU A 107 12.06 -2.83 8.94
CA LEU A 107 12.67 -1.93 7.98
C LEU A 107 11.96 -0.58 8.02
N MET A 108 12.69 0.49 8.22
CA MET A 108 12.17 1.85 8.08
C MET A 108 12.31 2.28 6.61
N ALA A 109 11.18 2.53 5.95
CA ALA A 109 11.13 3.19 4.67
C ALA A 109 11.14 4.71 4.89
N THR A 110 12.07 5.41 4.26
CA THR A 110 12.19 6.87 4.36
C THR A 110 12.39 7.52 3.00
N LYS A 111 11.79 8.70 2.87
CA LYS A 111 11.90 9.60 1.71
C LYS A 111 12.63 10.89 2.11
N ASP A 112 13.29 10.90 3.27
CA ASP A 112 14.04 12.05 3.74
C ASP A 112 15.19 12.39 2.79
N LYS A 113 15.27 13.66 2.39
CA LYS A 113 16.23 14.11 1.38
C LYS A 113 17.66 14.04 1.87
N GLU A 114 17.89 14.22 3.16
CA GLU A 114 19.23 14.16 3.74
C GLU A 114 19.75 12.73 3.82
N ILE A 115 18.89 11.77 4.20
CA ILE A 115 19.23 10.35 4.19
C ILE A 115 19.48 9.89 2.75
N ILE A 116 18.60 10.24 1.81
CA ILE A 116 18.79 9.92 0.39
C ILE A 116 20.11 10.50 -0.14
N ALA A 117 20.46 11.74 0.21
CA ALA A 117 21.71 12.35 -0.19
C ALA A 117 22.93 11.62 0.38
N ALA A 118 22.88 11.19 1.65
CA ALA A 118 23.95 10.42 2.29
C ALA A 118 24.14 9.05 1.61
N VAL A 119 23.05 8.32 1.35
CA VAL A 119 23.10 7.04 0.62
C VAL A 119 23.67 7.25 -0.78
N LYS A 120 23.22 8.28 -1.50
CA LYS A 120 23.75 8.62 -2.82
C LYS A 120 25.25 8.93 -2.81
N ASP A 121 25.74 9.67 -1.82
CA ASP A 121 27.18 9.97 -1.66
C ASP A 121 28.00 8.68 -1.45
N ILE A 122 27.50 7.78 -0.60
CA ILE A 122 28.14 6.48 -0.32
C ILE A 122 28.13 5.59 -1.57
N THR A 123 26.98 5.45 -2.23
CA THR A 123 26.84 4.60 -3.43
C THR A 123 27.68 5.12 -4.60
N ASN A 124 27.74 6.43 -4.82
CA ASN A 124 28.57 7.00 -5.91
C ASN A 124 30.07 6.87 -5.62
N SER A 125 30.46 6.84 -4.35
CA SER A 125 31.84 6.68 -3.92
C SER A 125 32.34 5.23 -3.94
N SER A 126 31.47 4.26 -4.30
CA SER A 126 31.78 2.82 -4.34
C SER A 126 32.84 2.39 -5.37
N THR A 127 33.33 3.33 -6.20
CA THR A 127 34.37 3.07 -7.20
C THR A 127 35.76 2.85 -6.61
N SER A 128 36.02 3.29 -5.38
CA SER A 128 37.29 3.06 -4.67
C SER A 128 37.04 2.93 -3.18
N GLU A 129 37.69 1.95 -2.55
CA GLU A 129 37.61 1.73 -1.09
C GLU A 129 37.94 2.99 -0.28
N LYS A 130 38.95 3.77 -0.71
CA LYS A 130 39.28 5.05 -0.07
C LYS A 130 38.14 6.06 -0.17
N ALA A 131 37.50 6.17 -1.33
CA ALA A 131 36.38 7.08 -1.53
C ALA A 131 35.16 6.67 -0.69
N VAL A 132 34.90 5.38 -0.53
CA VAL A 132 33.85 4.86 0.38
C VAL A 132 34.16 5.24 1.82
N ILE A 133 35.39 5.03 2.30
CA ILE A 133 35.80 5.37 3.66
C ILE A 133 35.66 6.88 3.92
N GLU A 134 36.08 7.72 2.97
CA GLU A 134 35.94 9.17 3.08
C GLU A 134 34.47 9.61 3.07
N ALA A 135 33.65 9.06 2.19
CA ALA A 135 32.20 9.33 2.17
C ALA A 135 31.53 8.87 3.46
N ALA A 136 31.93 7.70 3.98
CA ALA A 136 31.43 7.20 5.24
C ALA A 136 31.84 8.10 6.42
N ALA A 137 33.09 8.56 6.45
CA ALA A 137 33.59 9.48 7.47
C ALA A 137 32.85 10.83 7.45
N ARG A 138 32.57 11.38 6.25
CA ARG A 138 31.76 12.61 6.10
C ARG A 138 30.33 12.44 6.62
N ASN A 139 29.79 11.24 6.50
CA ASN A 139 28.44 10.90 6.93
C ASN A 139 28.41 10.12 8.26
N ALA A 140 29.49 10.10 9.04
CA ALA A 140 29.62 9.21 10.21
C ALA A 140 28.49 9.37 11.23
N SER A 141 28.01 10.60 11.44
CA SER A 141 26.88 10.91 12.32
C SER A 141 25.54 10.36 11.80
N LYS A 142 25.43 10.16 10.49
CA LYS A 142 24.24 9.62 9.80
C LYS A 142 24.32 8.11 9.64
N ILE A 143 25.50 7.51 9.65
CA ILE A 143 25.65 6.07 9.46
C ILE A 143 25.01 5.28 10.61
N PHE A 144 25.34 5.65 11.84
CA PHE A 144 24.84 5.00 13.05
C PHE A 144 24.00 5.99 13.84
N MET A 145 22.73 6.11 13.48
CA MET A 145 21.81 7.01 14.18
C MET A 145 21.14 6.27 15.33
N LYS A 146 21.13 6.89 16.51
CA LYS A 146 20.29 6.50 17.64
C LYS A 146 19.19 7.54 17.79
N ARG A 147 17.94 7.17 17.49
CA ARG A 147 16.80 8.09 17.62
C ARG A 147 15.49 7.34 17.79
N ASP A 148 14.49 8.05 18.28
CA ASP A 148 13.12 7.59 18.20
C ASP A 148 12.65 7.63 16.74
N VAL A 149 12.01 6.56 16.30
CA VAL A 149 11.48 6.45 14.93
C VAL A 149 9.99 6.25 15.01
N SER A 150 9.22 7.13 14.36
CA SER A 150 7.76 7.06 14.32
C SER A 150 7.28 6.89 12.89
N GLY A 151 6.26 6.06 12.68
CA GLY A 151 5.75 5.80 11.35
C GLY A 151 4.55 4.85 11.32
N ILE A 152 4.01 4.64 10.12
CA ILE A 152 2.94 3.66 9.89
C ILE A 152 3.55 2.34 9.45
N VAL A 153 3.11 1.25 10.06
CA VAL A 153 3.46 -0.10 9.62
C VAL A 153 2.66 -0.45 8.37
N ARG A 154 3.34 -0.80 7.28
CA ARG A 154 2.71 -1.30 6.05
C ARG A 154 2.15 -2.70 6.32
N PHE A 155 0.82 -2.84 6.38
CA PHE A 155 0.15 -4.12 6.52
C PHE A 155 -0.40 -4.65 5.19
N GLY A 156 -0.41 -5.98 5.05
CA GLY A 156 -1.19 -6.68 4.03
C GLY A 156 -0.87 -6.34 2.58
N ILE A 157 -1.90 -6.01 1.80
CA ILE A 157 -1.86 -5.81 0.33
C ILE A 157 -1.07 -4.54 -0.05
N GLU A 158 -0.94 -3.58 0.87
CA GLU A 158 -0.14 -2.36 0.69
C GLU A 158 1.35 -2.59 0.89
N ALA A 159 1.75 -3.68 1.55
CA ALA A 159 3.10 -4.18 1.49
C ALA A 159 3.29 -4.80 0.09
N ASP A 160 3.48 -3.92 -0.90
CA ASP A 160 3.65 -4.22 -2.32
C ASP A 160 4.52 -5.47 -2.45
N SER A 161 3.90 -6.60 -2.80
CA SER A 161 4.54 -7.92 -2.76
C SER A 161 5.83 -7.91 -3.55
N LYS A 162 5.85 -7.14 -4.65
CA LYS A 162 7.03 -6.86 -5.47
C LYS A 162 8.16 -6.19 -4.70
N THR A 163 7.85 -5.23 -3.82
CA THR A 163 8.85 -4.56 -2.99
C THR A 163 9.39 -5.53 -1.94
N ARG A 164 8.53 -6.34 -1.32
CA ARG A 164 9.00 -7.40 -0.40
C ARG A 164 9.90 -8.40 -1.12
N ASP A 165 9.48 -8.90 -2.28
CA ASP A 165 10.23 -9.87 -3.08
C ASP A 165 11.62 -9.32 -3.46
N LYS A 166 11.68 -8.05 -3.88
CA LYS A 166 12.94 -7.36 -4.17
C LYS A 166 13.82 -7.25 -2.92
N LEU A 167 13.25 -6.83 -1.79
CA LEU A 167 13.99 -6.68 -0.54
C LEU A 167 14.49 -8.03 -0.01
N THR A 168 13.72 -9.11 -0.15
CA THR A 168 14.16 -10.46 0.23
C THR A 168 15.27 -11.02 -0.67
N GLY A 169 15.39 -10.49 -1.88
CA GLY A 169 16.52 -10.81 -2.77
C GLY A 169 17.80 -10.07 -2.40
N LEU A 170 17.75 -9.10 -1.48
CA LEU A 170 18.91 -8.37 -0.98
C LEU A 170 19.47 -9.08 0.26
N ASP A 171 20.80 -9.05 0.40
CA ASP A 171 21.53 -9.68 1.52
C ASP A 171 21.45 -8.83 2.81
N MET A 172 20.22 -8.58 3.29
CA MET A 172 19.94 -7.79 4.49
C MET A 172 19.55 -8.65 5.70
N ASN A 173 19.65 -9.98 5.60
CA ASN A 173 19.25 -10.93 6.64
C ASN A 173 17.81 -10.69 7.16
N LEU A 174 16.85 -10.45 6.26
CA LEU A 174 15.45 -10.16 6.62
C LEU A 174 14.73 -11.41 7.13
N THR A 175 13.93 -11.29 8.19
CA THR A 175 13.06 -12.40 8.63
C THR A 175 11.86 -12.55 7.70
N LYS A 176 11.24 -13.74 7.61
CA LYS A 176 10.09 -13.96 6.70
C LYS A 176 8.90 -13.03 6.99
N ASP A 177 8.78 -12.63 8.24
CA ASP A 177 7.72 -11.81 8.82
C ASP A 177 8.17 -10.38 9.10
N PHE A 178 9.22 -9.90 8.42
CA PHE A 178 9.67 -8.53 8.60
C PHE A 178 8.54 -7.53 8.29
N VAL A 179 8.51 -6.42 9.00
CA VAL A 179 7.56 -5.32 8.78
C VAL A 179 8.27 -4.12 8.17
N ILE A 180 7.55 -3.34 7.36
CA ILE A 180 8.05 -2.09 6.78
C ILE A 180 7.33 -0.94 7.50
N LEU A 181 8.08 0.05 7.98
CA LEU A 181 7.60 1.22 8.70
C LEU A 181 7.84 2.47 7.84
N ASP A 182 6.79 3.16 7.43
CA ASP A 182 6.88 4.43 6.73
C ASP A 182 7.17 5.58 7.68
N GLU A 183 8.41 6.09 7.62
CA GLU A 183 8.88 7.16 8.51
C GLU A 183 8.03 8.44 8.35
N GLY A 184 7.53 8.94 9.47
CA GLY A 184 6.84 10.23 9.55
C GLY A 184 5.43 10.24 8.97
N GLU A 185 4.96 9.14 8.37
CA GLU A 185 3.58 9.01 7.93
C GLU A 185 2.64 8.92 9.14
N LYS A 186 1.45 9.51 8.99
CA LYS A 186 0.40 9.54 10.02
C LYS A 186 -0.93 9.13 9.40
N PRO A 187 -1.78 8.40 10.14
CA PRO A 187 -3.07 7.99 9.63
C PRO A 187 -3.88 9.24 9.24
N SER A 188 -4.19 9.36 7.95
CA SER A 188 -4.78 10.58 7.39
C SER A 188 -6.30 10.51 7.43
N LEU A 189 -6.90 11.17 8.42
CA LEU A 189 -8.36 11.31 8.53
C LEU A 189 -8.97 11.99 7.29
N PHE A 190 -8.24 12.94 6.69
CA PHE A 190 -8.73 13.71 5.54
C PHE A 190 -8.90 12.86 4.28
N VAL A 191 -7.98 11.91 4.02
CA VAL A 191 -8.10 11.01 2.86
C VAL A 191 -9.28 10.06 3.05
N GLY A 192 -9.40 9.49 4.25
CA GLY A 192 -10.57 8.67 4.62
C GLY A 192 -11.89 9.43 4.48
N ALA A 193 -11.98 10.64 5.02
CA ALA A 193 -13.16 11.50 4.92
C ALA A 193 -13.47 11.92 3.48
N GLY A 194 -12.45 12.21 2.68
CA GLY A 194 -12.60 12.56 1.26
C GLY A 194 -13.16 11.40 0.44
N LEU A 195 -12.62 10.18 0.63
CA LEU A 195 -13.10 8.98 -0.07
C LEU A 195 -14.52 8.60 0.37
N LEU A 196 -14.81 8.65 1.67
CA LEU A 196 -16.15 8.42 2.20
C LEU A 196 -17.15 9.46 1.67
N GLY A 197 -16.79 10.75 1.68
CA GLY A 197 -17.61 11.83 1.14
C GLY A 197 -17.89 11.67 -0.34
N LEU A 198 -16.88 11.32 -1.14
CA LEU A 198 -17.05 11.05 -2.57
C LEU A 198 -17.95 9.83 -2.82
N GLY A 199 -17.76 8.75 -2.05
CA GLY A 199 -18.63 7.57 -2.11
C GLY A 199 -20.08 7.90 -1.81
N LEU A 200 -20.34 8.72 -0.78
CA LEU A 200 -21.69 9.20 -0.44
C LEU A 200 -22.30 10.05 -1.55
N LEU A 201 -21.53 10.99 -2.11
CA LEU A 201 -21.99 11.84 -3.21
C LEU A 201 -22.37 11.03 -4.46
N LEU A 202 -21.54 10.07 -4.85
CA LEU A 202 -21.82 9.18 -5.99
C LEU A 202 -23.03 8.28 -5.74
N GLY A 203 -23.15 7.73 -4.53
CA GLY A 203 -24.31 6.94 -4.12
C GLY A 203 -25.61 7.75 -4.18
N LEU A 204 -25.61 8.95 -3.61
CA LEU A 204 -26.76 9.87 -3.64
C LEU A 204 -27.12 10.31 -5.07
N TYR A 205 -26.12 10.61 -5.89
CA TYR A 205 -26.32 10.95 -7.30
C TYR A 205 -26.99 9.79 -8.06
N TRP A 206 -26.53 8.55 -7.84
CA TRP A 206 -27.11 7.37 -8.47
C TRP A 206 -28.56 7.13 -8.03
N ILE A 207 -28.86 7.22 -6.72
CA ILE A 207 -30.22 7.09 -6.19
C ILE A 207 -31.14 8.15 -6.80
N ARG A 208 -30.69 9.41 -6.89
CA ARG A 208 -31.46 10.50 -7.52
C ARG A 208 -31.71 10.27 -9.01
N LYS A 209 -30.75 9.69 -9.73
CA LYS A 209 -30.92 9.36 -11.14
C LYS A 209 -31.91 8.21 -11.31
N ALA A 210 -31.80 7.15 -10.51
CA ALA A 210 -32.72 6.01 -10.55
C ALA A 210 -34.17 6.42 -10.21
N ALA A 211 -34.35 7.37 -9.28
CA ALA A 211 -35.68 7.90 -8.95
C ALA A 211 -36.34 8.73 -10.07
N LYS A 212 -35.57 9.20 -11.07
CA LYS A 212 -36.07 9.96 -12.22
C LYS A 212 -36.42 9.08 -13.43
N GLU A 213 -35.99 7.83 -13.45
CA GLU A 213 -36.35 6.89 -14.50
C GLU A 213 -37.77 6.37 -14.19
N GLU A 214 -38.78 6.94 -14.85
CA GLU A 214 -40.17 6.46 -14.74
C GLU A 214 -40.26 4.99 -15.19
N PRO A 215 -41.09 4.16 -14.54
CA PRO A 215 -41.27 2.78 -14.95
C PRO A 215 -41.73 2.75 -16.40
N THR A 216 -40.93 2.11 -17.26
CA THR A 216 -41.26 1.96 -18.68
C THR A 216 -42.69 1.40 -18.78
N PRO A 217 -43.62 2.09 -19.47
CA PRO A 217 -44.99 1.64 -19.56
C PRO A 217 -45.02 0.20 -20.07
N THR A 218 -45.76 -0.67 -19.38
CA THR A 218 -45.94 -2.06 -19.78
C THR A 218 -46.37 -2.10 -21.25
N PRO A 219 -45.69 -2.88 -22.11
CA PRO A 219 -46.09 -2.98 -23.50
C PRO A 219 -47.54 -3.42 -23.58
N PRO A 220 -48.34 -2.85 -24.51
CA PRO A 220 -49.75 -3.21 -24.64
C PRO A 220 -49.89 -4.73 -24.86
N PRO A 221 -50.98 -5.34 -24.33
CA PRO A 221 -51.20 -6.77 -24.51
C PRO A 221 -51.19 -7.13 -25.99
N LEU A 222 -50.48 -8.21 -26.34
CA LEU A 222 -50.44 -8.71 -27.71
C LEU A 222 -51.87 -8.94 -28.22
N PRO A 223 -52.20 -8.52 -29.46
CA PRO A 223 -53.51 -8.76 -30.02
C PRO A 223 -53.81 -10.27 -30.03
N PRO A 224 -55.07 -10.68 -29.79
CA PRO A 224 -55.47 -12.08 -29.83
C PRO A 224 -55.06 -12.71 -31.17
N ASN A 225 -54.43 -13.89 -31.12
CA ASN A 225 -54.05 -14.63 -32.32
C ASN A 225 -55.34 -15.04 -33.06
N LEU A 226 -55.69 -14.31 -34.12
CA LEU A 226 -56.88 -14.59 -34.90
C LEU A 226 -56.67 -15.91 -35.67
N PRO A 227 -57.66 -16.83 -35.66
CA PRO A 227 -57.56 -18.04 -36.47
C PRO A 227 -57.50 -17.67 -37.96
N PRO A 228 -56.77 -18.47 -38.78
CA PRO A 228 -56.73 -18.26 -40.21
C PRO A 228 -58.16 -18.32 -40.78
N LYS A 229 -58.53 -17.32 -41.60
CA LYS A 229 -59.78 -17.33 -42.36
C LYS A 229 -59.80 -18.59 -43.24
N ALA A 230 -60.76 -19.47 -42.97
CA ALA A 230 -61.09 -20.60 -43.83
C ALA A 230 -61.79 -20.12 -45.11
#